data_AF-A0A5N7ZFQ7-F1
#
_entry.id   AF-A0A5N7ZFQ7-F1
#
_cell.length_a   1.000
_cell.length_b   1.000
_cell.length_c   1.000
_cell.angle_alpha   90.00
_cell.angle_beta   90.00
_cell.angle_gamma   90.00
#
_symmetry.space_group_name_H-M   'P 1'
#
loop_
_entity.id
_entity.type
_entity.pdbx_description
1 polymer ?
#
loop_
_entity_poly.entity_id
_entity_poly.type
_entity_poly.pdbx_seq_one_letter_code
_entity_poly.pdbx_strand_id
1 'polypeptide(L)' 'MEEVLKIIKDIKAGDIKPIYFLMGEEPYYIDKLTDYIEDTILTEEEKGFNQMVLYGRD' A
#
# COMPACT_ATOMS: atom_id res chain seq x y z
N MET A 1 -3.60 14.27 -2.02
CA MET A 1 -2.15 14.38 -2.32
C MET A 1 -1.27 14.40 -1.07
N GLU A 2 -1.48 15.31 -0.11
CA GLU A 2 -0.61 15.41 1.09
C GLU A 2 -0.59 14.13 1.93
N GLU A 3 -1.75 13.51 2.17
CA GLU A 3 -1.84 12.25 2.93
C GLU A 3 -1.07 11.09 2.25
N VAL A 4 -1.11 11.00 0.92
CA VAL A 4 -0.36 9.99 0.16
C VAL A 4 1.14 10.16 0.38
N LEU A 5 1.62 11.41 0.28
CA LEU A 5 3.04 11.73 0.52
C LEU A 5 3.45 11.45 1.96
N LYS A 6 2.56 11.66 2.93
CA LYS A 6 2.79 11.32 4.33
C LYS A 6 2.94 9.81 4.52
N ILE A 7 2.02 9.00 4.00
CA ILE A 7 2.11 7.53 4.08
C ILE A 7 3.42 7.02 3.46
N ILE A 8 3.80 7.53 2.29
CA ILE A 8 5.07 7.15 1.65
C ILE A 8 6.27 7.50 2.54
N LYS A 9 6.28 8.67 3.18
CA LYS A 9 7.37 9.07 4.09
C LYS A 9 7.43 8.17 5.32
N ASP A 10 6.29 7.83 5.90
CA ASP A 10 6.20 6.99 7.09
C ASP A 10 6.69 5.57 6.79
N ILE A 11 6.29 4.98 5.65
CA ILE A 11 6.78 3.67 5.19
C ILE A 11 8.31 3.71 4.98
N LYS A 12 8.84 4.75 4.35
CA LYS A 12 10.30 4.92 4.16
C LYS A 12 11.06 5.03 5.48
N ALA A 13 10.44 5.58 6.52
CA ALA A 13 11.00 5.68 7.85
C ALA A 13 10.86 4.38 8.67
N GLY A 14 10.18 3.36 8.13
CA GLY A 14 9.86 2.12 8.85
C GLY A 14 8.70 2.25 9.84
N ASP A 15 8.00 3.40 9.88
CA ASP A 15 6.81 3.60 10.71
C ASP A 15 5.55 3.10 9.98
N ILE A 16 5.55 1.81 9.66
CA ILE A 16 4.47 1.15 8.92
C ILE A 16 3.31 0.87 9.88
N LYS A 17 2.11 1.36 9.53
CA LYS A 17 0.90 1.06 10.28
C LYS A 17 0.38 -0.31 9.87
N PRO A 18 -0.20 -1.09 10.82
CA PRO A 18 -0.68 -2.44 10.52
C PRO A 18 -1.87 -2.48 9.57
N ILE A 19 -2.63 -1.38 9.46
CA ILE A 19 -3.83 -1.28 8.63
C ILE A 19 -3.86 0.11 7.98
N TYR A 20 -4.09 0.13 6.66
CA TYR A 20 -4.36 1.33 5.89
C TYR A 20 -5.73 1.21 5.22
N PHE A 21 -6.52 2.29 5.27
CA PHE A 21 -7.77 2.39 4.53
C PHE A 21 -7.60 3.42 3.42
N LEU A 22 -7.50 2.96 2.17
CA LEU A 22 -7.25 3.81 1.02
C LEU A 22 -8.57 4.08 0.29
N MET A 23 -8.97 5.35 0.25
CA MET A 23 -10.21 5.81 -0.37
C MET A 23 -10.02 7.22 -0.91
N GLY A 24 -10.80 7.59 -1.92
CA GLY A 24 -10.78 8.93 -2.49
C GLY A 24 -11.42 8.99 -3.87
N GLU A 25 -11.61 10.21 -4.38
CA GLU A 25 -12.19 10.45 -5.71
C GLU A 25 -11.21 10.21 -6.86
N GLU A 26 -9.90 10.11 -6.55
CA GLU A 26 -8.83 9.99 -7.54
C GLU A 26 -8.14 8.61 -7.41
N PRO A 27 -8.59 7.58 -8.16
CA PRO A 27 -8.07 6.21 -8.06
C PRO A 27 -6.57 6.09 -8.33
N TYR A 28 -6.03 6.95 -9.21
CA TYR A 28 -4.61 6.98 -9.56
C TYR A 28 -3.68 6.98 -8.34
N TYR A 29 -4.04 7.72 -7.28
CA TYR A 29 -3.22 7.77 -6.07
C TYR A 29 -3.33 6.53 -5.21
N ILE A 30 -4.47 5.85 -5.25
CA ILE A 30 -4.67 4.58 -4.56
C ILE A 30 -3.77 3.54 -5.23
N ASP A 31 -3.87 3.40 -6.54
CA ASP A 31 -3.04 2.47 -7.33
C ASP A 31 -1.54 2.72 -7.09
N LYS A 32 -1.11 3.99 -7.18
CA LYS A 32 0.30 4.34 -6.95
C LYS A 32 0.78 4.03 -5.54
N LEU A 33 -0.07 4.18 -4.54
CA LEU A 33 0.29 3.90 -3.16
C LEU A 33 0.32 2.40 -2.89
N THR A 34 -0.64 1.64 -3.43
CA THR A 34 -0.68 0.18 -3.30
C THR A 34 0.51 -0.47 -4.00
N ASP A 35 0.85 -0.04 -5.22
CA ASP A 35 2.05 -0.51 -5.94
C ASP A 35 3.31 -0.24 -5.11
N TYR A 36 3.44 0.97 -4.57
CA TYR A 36 4.58 1.35 -3.76
C TYR A 36 4.71 0.50 -2.49
N ILE A 37 3.60 0.23 -1.79
CA ILE A 37 3.56 -0.62 -0.59
C ILE A 37 3.98 -2.04 -0.95
N GLU A 38 3.41 -2.61 -2.01
CA GLU A 38 3.67 -3.97 -2.47
C GLU A 38 5.16 -4.17 -2.82
N ASP A 39 5.76 -3.22 -3.55
CA ASP A 39 7.15 -3.31 -4.01
C ASP A 39 8.18 -2.94 -2.91
N THR A 40 7.77 -2.29 -1.83
CA THR A 40 8.68 -1.85 -0.77
C THR A 40 8.69 -2.80 0.43
N ILE A 41 7.55 -3.37 0.80
CA ILE A 41 7.43 -4.13 2.07
C ILE A 41 7.88 -5.58 1.92
N LEU A 42 7.58 -6.22 0.79
CA LEU A 42 7.90 -7.62 0.54
C LEU A 42 8.85 -7.73 -0.64
N THR A 43 9.83 -8.63 -0.56
CA THR A 43 10.59 -9.02 -1.75
C THR A 43 9.71 -9.87 -2.68
N GLU A 44 10.10 -9.97 -3.94
CA GLU A 44 9.38 -10.78 -4.94
C GLU A 44 9.19 -12.24 -4.49
N GLU A 45 10.19 -12.82 -3.80
CA GLU A 45 10.11 -14.18 -3.27
C GLU A 45 9.12 -14.29 -2.10
N GLU A 46 8.99 -13.24 -1.29
CA GLU A 46 8.08 -13.21 -0.15
C GLU A 46 6.63 -13.03 -0.58
N LYS A 47 6.36 -12.30 -1.66
CA LYS A 47 4.99 -12.03 -2.16
C LYS A 47 4.20 -13.33 -2.35
N GLY A 48 4.82 -14.38 -2.88
CA GLY A 48 4.15 -15.67 -3.13
C GLY A 48 3.64 -16.40 -1.87
N PHE A 49 4.15 -16.07 -0.69
CA PHE A 49 3.77 -16.71 0.58
C PHE A 49 3.10 -15.75 1.56
N ASN A 50 3.49 -14.47 1.54
CA ASN A 50 3.15 -13.48 2.55
C ASN A 50 2.14 -12.44 2.04
N GLN A 51 1.82 -12.42 0.74
CA GLN A 51 0.80 -11.54 0.18
C GLN A 51 -0.48 -12.32 -0.16
N MET A 52 -1.62 -11.76 0.22
CA MET A 52 -2.94 -12.24 -0.21
C MET A 52 -3.73 -11.07 -0.75
N VAL A 53 -4.27 -11.23 -1.96
CA VAL A 53 -5.20 -10.27 -2.56
C VAL A 53 -6.61 -10.84 -2.47
N LEU A 54 -7.50 -10.09 -1.85
CA LEU A 54 -8.90 -10.46 -1.66
C LEU A 54 -9.76 -9.42 -2.36
N TYR A 55 -10.73 -9.88 -3.13
CA TYR A 55 -11.71 -9.00 -3.76
C TYR A 55 -12.98 -9.00 -2.92
N GLY A 56 -13.49 -7.79 -2.66
CA GLY A 56 -14.81 -7.64 -2.07
C GLY A 56 -15.86 -8.32 -2.96
N ARG A 57 -16.84 -8.96 -2.32
CA ARG A 57 -18.03 -9.42 -3.02
C ARG A 57 -18.92 -8.20 -3.27
N ASP A 58 -19.52 -8.12 -4.46
CA ASP A 58 -20.58 -7.14 -4.77
C ASP A 58 -21.61 -7.04 -3.62
#